data_AF-A0A8S8YLE7-F1
#
_entry.id   AF-A0A8S8YLE7-F1
#
_cell.length_a   1.000
_cell.length_b   1.000
_cell.length_c   1.000
_cell.angle_alpha   90.00
_cell.angle_beta   90.00
_cell.angle_gamma   90.00
#
_symmetry.space_group_name_H-M   'P 1'
#
loop_
_entity.id
_entity.type
_entity.pdbx_description
1 polymer ?
#
loop_
_entity_poly.entity_id
_entity_poly.type
_entity_poly.pdbx_seq_one_letter_code
_entity_poly.pdbx_strand_id
1 'polypeptide(L)'
;MQDTAVHPTDGRLYVALENAVLQVDANNNPQMIHWFDEEMEPLDMTIDPSEGMLHVTCNDGLIRVFSLADSSLVGNYTSPSGAVIDRMENVGPGYFLAPMTHLYGRSP
;
A
#
# COMPACT_ATOMS: atom_id res chain seq x y z
N MET A 1 11.90 7.81 -5.99
CA MET A 1 11.00 6.66 -6.12
C MET A 1 11.43 5.68 -5.05
N GLN A 2 10.55 5.45 -4.07
CA GLN A 2 10.87 4.61 -2.90
C GLN A 2 10.49 3.15 -3.17
N ASP A 3 9.36 2.93 -3.83
CA ASP A 3 8.87 1.60 -4.20
C ASP A 3 7.86 1.66 -5.36
N THR A 4 7.56 0.49 -5.94
CA THR A 4 6.51 0.29 -6.94
C THR A 4 5.80 -1.05 -6.75
N ALA A 5 4.47 -1.06 -6.92
CA ALA A 5 3.67 -2.29 -6.87
C ALA A 5 2.84 -2.46 -8.15
N VAL A 6 2.70 -3.68 -8.65
CA VAL A 6 1.89 -4.00 -9.84
C VAL A 6 0.70 -4.84 -9.44
N HIS A 7 -0.50 -4.39 -9.78
CA HIS A 7 -1.73 -5.14 -9.55
C HIS A 7 -1.67 -6.48 -10.29
N PRO A 8 -1.83 -7.61 -9.60
CA PRO A 8 -1.48 -8.92 -10.16
C PRO A 8 -2.44 -9.41 -11.26
N THR A 9 -3.65 -8.83 -11.36
CA THR A 9 -4.66 -9.26 -12.33
C THR A 9 -4.86 -8.32 -13.52
N ASP A 10 -4.77 -7.00 -13.31
CA ASP A 10 -5.10 -6.00 -14.33
C ASP A 10 -3.91 -5.14 -14.76
N GLY A 11 -2.75 -5.32 -14.11
CA GLY A 11 -1.48 -4.69 -14.51
C GLY A 11 -1.36 -3.21 -14.17
N ARG A 12 -2.27 -2.64 -13.36
CA ARG A 12 -2.12 -1.27 -12.84
C ARG A 12 -0.84 -1.14 -12.04
N LEU A 13 -0.09 -0.06 -12.27
CA LEU A 13 1.16 0.26 -11.60
C LEU A 13 0.93 1.34 -10.55
N TYR A 14 1.37 1.07 -9.33
CA TYR A 14 1.42 2.01 -8.23
C TYR A 14 2.87 2.45 -8.03
N VAL A 15 3.10 3.76 -7.89
CA VAL A 15 4.43 4.35 -7.74
C VAL A 15 4.48 5.22 -6.49
N ALA A 16 5.39 4.91 -5.57
CA ALA A 16 5.65 5.74 -4.40
C ALA A 16 6.65 6.87 -4.73
N LEU A 17 6.17 8.10 -4.57
CA LEU A 17 6.95 9.33 -4.65
C LEU A 17 7.36 9.77 -3.23
N GLU A 18 8.03 10.92 -3.12
CA GLU A 18 8.47 11.44 -1.83
C GLU A 18 7.30 11.70 -0.87
N ASN A 19 6.20 12.26 -1.38
CA ASN A 19 5.07 12.71 -0.58
C ASN A 19 3.70 12.20 -1.06
N ALA A 20 3.68 11.16 -1.91
CA ALA A 20 2.45 10.66 -2.54
C ALA A 20 2.62 9.28 -3.15
N VAL A 21 1.48 8.67 -3.50
CA VAL A 21 1.42 7.50 -4.37
C VAL A 21 0.66 7.88 -5.65
N LEU A 22 1.14 7.40 -6.78
CA LEU A 22 0.51 7.55 -8.09
C LEU A 22 -0.04 6.21 -8.57
N GLN A 23 -1.26 6.19 -9.10
CA GLN A 23 -1.80 5.06 -9.84
C GLN A 23 -1.74 5.32 -11.36
N VAL A 24 -1.10 4.40 -12.07
CA VAL A 24 -0.97 4.38 -13.53
C VAL A 24 -1.62 3.13 -14.09
N ASP A 25 -2.39 3.28 -15.15
CA ASP A 25 -3.10 2.20 -15.84
C ASP A 25 -2.96 2.40 -17.36
N ALA A 26 -2.30 1.45 -18.02
CA ALA A 26 -2.10 1.49 -19.46
C ALA A 26 -3.40 1.37 -20.26
N ASN A 27 -4.48 0.87 -19.65
CA ASN A 27 -5.78 0.67 -20.28
C ASN A 27 -6.70 1.91 -20.18
N ASN A 28 -6.31 2.93 -19.40
CA ASN A 28 -7.04 4.19 -19.29
C ASN A 28 -6.41 5.31 -20.11
N ASN A 29 -7.24 6.30 -20.49
CA ASN A 29 -6.80 7.51 -21.18
C ASN A 29 -7.42 8.76 -20.51
N PRO A 30 -6.65 9.57 -19.76
CA PRO A 30 -5.20 9.48 -19.57
C PRO A 30 -4.77 8.25 -18.74
N GLN A 31 -3.51 7.83 -18.92
CA GLN A 31 -2.96 6.64 -18.24
C GLN A 31 -2.73 6.87 -16.74
N MET A 32 -2.75 8.11 -16.25
CA MET A 32 -2.74 8.43 -14.83
C MET A 32 -4.19 8.60 -14.37
N ILE A 33 -4.59 7.85 -13.33
CA ILE A 33 -5.98 7.87 -12.84
C ILE A 33 -6.09 8.60 -11.50
N HIS A 34 -5.08 8.49 -10.62
CA HIS A 34 -5.22 8.95 -9.24
C HIS A 34 -3.90 9.42 -8.61
N TRP A 35 -4.02 10.50 -7.83
CA TRP A 35 -3.06 10.99 -6.85
C TRP A 35 -3.77 10.96 -5.50
N PHE A 36 -3.19 10.32 -4.49
CA PHE A 36 -3.80 10.30 -3.16
C PHE A 36 -3.58 11.66 -2.49
N ASP A 37 -4.66 12.35 -2.13
CA ASP A 37 -4.63 13.67 -1.48
C ASP A 37 -4.12 13.64 -0.03
N GLU A 38 -3.75 12.46 0.47
CA GLU A 38 -3.17 12.27 1.79
C GLU A 38 -1.71 12.71 1.79
N GLU A 39 -1.36 13.68 2.63
CA GLU A 39 0.05 13.96 2.92
C GLU A 39 0.65 12.73 3.61
N MET A 40 1.52 12.02 2.88
CA MET A 40 2.19 10.82 3.37
C MET A 40 3.60 10.70 2.79
N GLU A 41 4.52 10.15 3.56
CA GLU A 41 5.88 9.82 3.11
C GLU A 41 5.99 8.28 2.98
N PRO A 42 5.61 7.70 1.83
CA PRO A 42 5.51 6.25 1.66
C PRO A 42 6.89 5.59 1.59
N LEU A 43 7.11 4.54 2.39
CA LEU A 43 8.35 3.77 2.44
C LEU A 43 8.28 2.52 1.57
N ASP A 44 7.19 1.76 1.65
CA ASP A 44 6.98 0.52 0.92
C ASP A 44 5.50 0.32 0.57
N MET A 45 5.22 -0.46 -0.47
CA MET A 45 3.87 -0.79 -0.90
C MET A 45 3.70 -2.30 -1.11
N THR A 46 2.56 -2.80 -0.66
CA THR A 46 2.18 -4.19 -0.92
C THR A 46 0.71 -4.27 -1.29
N ILE A 47 0.40 -5.09 -2.29
CA ILE A 47 -0.96 -5.34 -2.75
C ILE A 47 -1.48 -6.63 -2.09
N ASP A 48 -2.66 -6.54 -1.49
CA ASP A 48 -3.48 -7.68 -1.12
C ASP A 48 -4.62 -7.82 -2.14
N PRO A 49 -4.44 -8.66 -3.19
CA PRO A 49 -5.45 -8.80 -4.22
C PRO A 49 -6.67 -9.59 -3.75
N SER A 50 -6.53 -10.41 -2.71
CA SER A 50 -7.65 -11.18 -2.15
C SER A 50 -8.64 -10.29 -1.41
N GLU A 51 -8.13 -9.27 -0.71
CA GLU A 51 -8.95 -8.28 0.00
C GLU A 51 -9.23 -7.03 -0.84
N GLY A 52 -8.59 -6.89 -2.00
CA GLY A 52 -8.77 -5.74 -2.89
C GLY A 52 -8.15 -4.45 -2.35
N MET A 53 -7.01 -4.56 -1.65
CA MET A 53 -6.39 -3.45 -0.92
C MET A 53 -4.93 -3.21 -1.32
N LEU A 54 -4.54 -1.93 -1.38
CA LEU A 54 -3.15 -1.49 -1.38
C LEU A 54 -2.79 -1.06 0.04
N HIS A 55 -1.73 -1.64 0.58
CA HIS A 55 -1.18 -1.26 1.87
C HIS A 55 0.11 -0.48 1.66
N VAL A 56 0.20 0.70 2.27
CA VAL A 56 1.33 1.63 2.13
C VAL A 56 1.90 1.91 3.50
N THR A 57 3.15 1.49 3.74
CA THR A 57 3.85 1.85 4.97
C THR A 57 4.44 3.25 4.83
N CYS A 58 4.41 4.04 5.91
CA CYS A 58 4.81 5.45 5.86
C CYS A 58 5.82 5.78 6.96
N ASN A 59 6.62 6.82 6.73
CA ASN A 59 7.67 7.28 7.65
C ASN A 59 7.13 7.77 9.01
N ASP A 60 5.85 8.16 9.07
CA ASP A 60 5.13 8.50 10.31
C ASP A 60 4.71 7.27 11.15
N GLY A 61 5.03 6.06 10.68
CA GLY A 61 4.71 4.80 11.34
C GLY A 61 3.31 4.27 11.10
N LEU A 62 2.48 4.99 10.34
CA LEU A 62 1.18 4.51 9.90
C LEU A 62 1.32 3.61 8.67
N ILE A 63 0.47 2.59 8.62
CA ILE A 63 0.18 1.81 7.44
C ILE A 63 -1.19 2.25 6.96
N ARG A 64 -1.22 2.91 5.80
CA ARG A 64 -2.44 3.42 5.17
C ARG A 64 -2.97 2.37 4.20
N VAL A 65 -4.29 2.16 4.21
CA VAL A 65 -4.95 1.13 3.40
C VAL A 65 -5.86 1.81 2.40
N PHE A 66 -5.62 1.57 1.12
CA PHE A 66 -6.41 2.12 0.03
C PHE A 66 -7.15 1.02 -0.71
N SER A 67 -8.38 1.31 -1.11
CA SER A 67 -9.20 0.44 -1.95
C SER A 67 -8.61 0.38 -3.37
N LEU A 68 -8.39 -0.82 -3.90
CA LEU A 68 -7.99 -0.99 -5.30
C LEU A 68 -9.14 -0.71 -6.27
N ALA A 69 -10.38 -0.64 -5.80
CA ALA A 69 -11.56 -0.41 -6.65
C ALA A 69 -11.71 1.06 -7.04
N ASP A 70 -11.45 1.97 -6.09
CA ASP A 70 -11.74 3.41 -6.25
C ASP A 70 -10.66 4.34 -5.67
N SER A 71 -9.55 3.80 -5.18
CA SER A 71 -8.45 4.57 -4.56
C SER A 71 -8.83 5.32 -3.28
N SER A 72 -10.01 5.04 -2.69
CA SER A 72 -10.38 5.66 -1.42
C SER A 72 -9.52 5.15 -0.26
N LEU A 73 -9.20 6.02 0.70
CA LEU A 73 -8.60 5.62 1.97
C LEU A 73 -9.64 4.83 2.78
N VAL A 74 -9.33 3.57 3.05
CA VAL A 74 -10.19 2.66 3.84
C VAL A 74 -9.91 2.82 5.33
N GLY A 75 -8.65 3.09 5.70
CA GLY A 75 -8.25 3.33 7.08
C GLY A 75 -6.76 3.18 7.30
N ASN A 76 -6.34 3.33 8.56
CA ASN A 76 -4.95 3.29 8.98
C ASN A 76 -4.77 2.28 10.12
N TYR A 77 -3.61 1.63 10.16
CA TYR A 77 -3.19 0.83 11.31
C TYR A 77 -1.69 1.01 11.56
N THR A 78 -1.22 0.58 12.73
CA THR A 78 0.20 0.61 13.10
C THR A 78 0.70 -0.79 13.37
N SER A 79 2.02 -0.96 13.40
CA SER A 79 2.58 -2.19 13.96
C SER A 79 2.21 -2.29 15.45
N PRO A 80 1.92 -3.49 15.98
CA PRO A 80 1.65 -3.68 17.42
C PRO A 80 2.80 -3.20 18.32
N SER A 81 4.02 -3.19 17.80
CA SER A 81 5.21 -2.65 18.47
C SER A 81 5.33 -1.12 18.43
N GLY A 82 4.52 -0.43 17.62
CA GLY A 82 4.66 1.00 17.33
C GLY A 82 5.88 1.36 16.48
N ALA A 83 6.66 0.37 16.04
CA ALA A 83 7.78 0.56 15.13
C ALA A 83 7.31 0.97 13.72
N VAL A 84 8.09 1.84 13.08
CA VAL A 84 7.98 2.15 11.65
C VAL A 84 8.36 0.90 10.86
N ILE A 85 7.50 0.52 9.92
CA ILE A 85 7.73 -0.59 9.01
C ILE A 85 8.24 -0.02 7.69
N ASP A 86 9.49 -0.31 7.35
CA ASP A 86 10.12 0.13 6.10
C ASP A 86 10.00 -0.89 4.96
N ARG A 87 9.54 -2.10 5.26
CA ARG A 87 9.22 -3.13 4.28
C ARG A 87 8.11 -4.06 4.77
N MET A 88 7.22 -4.45 3.88
CA MET A 88 6.12 -5.35 4.12
C MET A 88 5.92 -6.29 2.92
N GLU A 89 5.54 -7.54 3.20
CA GLU A 89 5.29 -8.55 2.16
C GLU A 89 3.95 -9.22 2.43
N ASN A 90 3.07 -9.29 1.44
CA ASN A 90 1.83 -10.07 1.54
C ASN A 90 2.16 -11.56 1.50
N VAL A 91 1.69 -12.30 2.50
CA VAL A 91 1.87 -13.77 2.59
C VAL A 91 0.54 -14.52 2.61
N GLY A 92 -0.58 -13.82 2.41
CA GLY A 92 -1.92 -14.36 2.36
C GLY A 92 -2.98 -13.29 2.61
N PRO A 93 -4.27 -13.66 2.52
CA PRO A 93 -5.38 -12.72 2.69
C PRO A 93 -5.37 -12.07 4.07
N GLY A 94 -5.06 -10.78 4.13
CA GLY A 94 -4.94 -10.00 5.36
C GLY A 94 -3.71 -10.32 6.22
N TYR A 95 -2.73 -11.08 5.70
CA TYR A 95 -1.51 -11.45 6.42
C TYR A 95 -0.27 -10.90 5.74
N PHE A 96 0.56 -10.23 6.55
CA PHE A 96 1.78 -9.59 6.07
C PHE A 96 2.98 -9.94 6.95
N LEU A 97 4.17 -10.01 6.34
CA LEU A 97 5.45 -10.06 7.03
C LEU A 97 6.14 -8.70 6.94
N ALA A 98 6.77 -8.26 8.02
CA ALA A 98 7.76 -7.18 7.96
C ALA A 98 9.12 -7.73 8.42
N PRO A 99 10.21 -7.51 7.67
CA PRO A 99 11.52 -8.01 8.04
C PRO A 99 12.12 -7.13 9.14
N MET A 100 11.68 -7.36 10.38
CA MET A 100 12.40 -7.13 11.65
C MET A 100 11.55 -7.50 12.88
N THR A 101 10.29 -7.92 12.72
CA THR A 101 9.48 -8.51 13.80
C THR A 101 8.30 -9.31 13.20
N HIS A 102 7.92 -10.40 13.86
CA HIS A 102 6.86 -11.40 13.60
C HIS A 102 5.64 -11.08 12.69
N LEU A 103 5.06 -12.16 12.10
CA LEU A 103 3.76 -12.24 11.40
C LEU A 103 2.71 -11.23 11.88
N TYR A 104 2.18 -10.41 10.97
CA TYR A 104 1.11 -9.45 11.22
C TYR A 104 -0.18 -9.96 10.55
N GLY A 105 -1.22 -10.23 11.35
CA GLY A 105 -2.56 -10.55 10.86
C GLY A 105 -3.57 -9.60 11.49
N ARG A 106 -4.59 -9.20 10.73
CA ARG A 106 -5.71 -8.41 11.25
C ARG A 106 -6.59 -9.30 12.14
N SER A 107 -6.71 -8.97 13.43
CA SER A 107 -7.81 -9.48 14.26
C SER A 107 -9.11 -8.77 13.85
N PRO A 108 -10.26 -9.47 13.87
CA PRO A 108 -11.53 -9.01 13.31
C PRO A 108 -12.04 -7.69 13.90
#